data_AF-A0A352WYU6-F1
#
_entry.id   AF-A0A352WYU6-F1
#
_cell.length_a   1.000
_cell.length_b   1.000
_cell.length_c   1.000
_cell.angle_alpha   90.00
_cell.angle_beta   90.00
_cell.angle_gamma   90.00
#
_symmetry.space_group_name_H-M   'P 1'
#
loop_
_entity.id
_entity.type
_entity.pdbx_description
1 polymer ?
#
loop_
_entity_poly.entity_id
_entity_poly.type
_entity_poly.pdbx_seq_one_letter_code
_entity_poly.pdbx_strand_id
1 'polypeptide(L)'
;TPVEPTEEPTTVVEPTVEPTTAPVTDSDFYLVGNMNAWAVDDAYNLTKNTAADTEEYMITVDLTTDSEFKIVKIDGVNIIWYPSGMDNNYGQHDEIAANGTYTVYFRPNADGGEGWFNGVIYAAMETPAPTTVEPTTAPEP
;
A
#
# COMPACT_ATOMS: atom_id res chain seq x y z
N THR A 1 -27.54 -21.80 49.62
CA THR A 1 -27.36 -22.02 48.18
C THR A 1 -26.47 -20.90 47.67
N PRO A 2 -25.30 -21.17 47.08
CA PRO A 2 -24.55 -20.11 46.42
C PRO A 2 -25.26 -19.75 45.12
N VAL A 3 -25.32 -18.46 44.81
CA VAL A 3 -25.78 -17.95 43.50
C VAL A 3 -24.64 -18.13 42.49
N GLU A 4 -24.94 -18.75 41.35
CA GLU A 4 -24.03 -18.82 40.20
C GLU A 4 -23.74 -17.40 39.67
N PRO A 5 -22.51 -17.07 39.27
CA PRO A 5 -22.27 -15.86 38.50
C PRO A 5 -22.88 -16.04 37.10
N THR A 6 -23.85 -15.20 36.77
CA THR A 6 -24.34 -15.06 35.40
C THR A 6 -23.31 -14.21 34.65
N GLU A 7 -22.56 -14.83 33.73
CA GLU A 7 -21.70 -14.09 32.81
C GLU A 7 -22.59 -13.27 31.87
N GLU A 8 -22.44 -11.94 31.91
CA GLU A 8 -23.04 -11.05 30.92
C GLU A 8 -22.34 -11.24 29.56
N PRO A 9 -23.07 -11.15 28.42
CA PRO A 9 -22.43 -11.26 27.13
C PRO A 9 -21.49 -10.08 26.91
N THR A 10 -20.18 -10.32 27.00
CA THR A 10 -19.14 -9.39 26.58
C THR A 10 -19.30 -9.14 25.09
N THR A 11 -19.83 -7.97 24.74
CA THR A 11 -19.88 -7.52 23.35
C THR A 11 -18.44 -7.29 22.90
N VAL A 12 -17.93 -8.21 22.07
CA VAL A 12 -16.66 -8.02 21.37
C VAL A 12 -16.89 -6.90 20.36
N VAL A 13 -16.43 -5.70 20.70
CA VAL A 13 -16.38 -4.58 19.76
C VAL A 13 -15.28 -4.94 18.76
N GLU A 14 -15.68 -5.35 17.55
CA GLU A 14 -14.75 -5.44 16.42
C GLU A 14 -14.10 -4.05 16.25
N PRO A 15 -12.77 -3.94 16.14
CA PRO A 15 -12.15 -2.66 15.85
C PRO A 15 -12.62 -2.20 14.48
N THR A 16 -13.56 -1.25 14.48
CA THR A 16 -13.90 -0.49 13.29
C THR A 16 -12.69 0.37 13.00
N VAL A 17 -11.87 -0.07 12.04
CA VAL A 17 -10.82 0.75 11.46
C VAL A 17 -11.49 1.94 10.78
N GLU A 18 -11.54 3.07 11.48
CA GLU A 18 -11.89 4.34 10.87
C GLU A 18 -10.88 4.63 9.76
N PRO A 19 -11.30 5.19 8.61
CA PRO A 19 -10.34 5.64 7.60
C PRO A 19 -9.47 6.70 8.26
N THR A 20 -8.23 6.34 8.55
CA THR A 20 -7.22 7.28 9.00
C THR A 20 -7.02 8.25 7.84
N THR A 21 -7.50 9.49 7.97
CA THR A 21 -7.04 10.57 7.11
C THR A 21 -5.54 10.64 7.27
N ALA A 22 -4.82 10.21 6.23
CA ALA A 22 -3.38 10.07 6.23
C ALA A 22 -2.72 11.38 6.66
N PRO A 23 -1.58 11.32 7.37
CA PRO A 23 -0.75 12.52 7.55
C PRO A 23 -0.46 13.11 6.17
N VAL A 24 -0.50 14.45 6.06
CA VAL A 24 -0.05 15.14 4.85
C VAL A 24 1.43 14.83 4.72
N THR A 25 1.79 13.90 3.84
CA THR A 25 3.17 13.42 3.68
C THR A 25 3.94 14.34 2.74
N ASP A 26 5.22 14.57 3.05
CA ASP A 26 6.18 15.46 2.35
C ASP A 26 6.53 15.01 0.91
N SER A 27 5.64 14.31 0.21
CA SER A 27 5.85 13.91 -1.18
C SER A 27 4.81 14.54 -2.12
N ASP A 28 5.28 14.93 -3.31
CA ASP A 28 4.43 15.37 -4.41
C ASP A 28 3.93 14.18 -5.26
N PHE A 29 4.13 12.94 -4.81
CA PHE A 29 3.81 11.73 -5.57
C PHE A 29 2.63 10.97 -4.96
N TYR A 30 1.67 10.62 -5.81
CA TYR A 30 0.42 9.99 -5.41
C TYR A 30 0.12 8.75 -6.25
N LEU A 31 -0.45 7.73 -5.64
CA LEU A 31 -0.96 6.54 -6.30
C LEU A 31 -2.41 6.76 -6.70
N VAL A 32 -2.72 6.57 -7.98
CA VAL A 32 -4.09 6.65 -8.52
C VAL A 32 -4.35 5.46 -9.42
N GLY A 33 -5.49 4.83 -9.27
CA GLY A 33 -5.83 3.63 -10.03
C GLY A 33 -7.27 3.21 -9.86
N ASN A 34 -7.60 1.98 -10.23
CA ASN A 34 -8.95 1.48 -10.07
C ASN A 34 -9.39 1.38 -8.60
N MET A 35 -8.47 1.26 -7.65
CA MET A 35 -8.74 1.22 -6.21
C MET A 35 -9.39 2.51 -5.66
N ASN A 36 -9.16 3.65 -6.33
CA ASN A 36 -9.82 4.93 -6.03
C ASN A 36 -10.59 5.48 -7.23
N ALA A 37 -11.06 4.59 -8.12
CA ALA A 37 -11.83 4.95 -9.32
C ALA A 37 -11.15 6.01 -10.21
N TRP A 38 -9.81 6.03 -10.24
CA TRP A 38 -9.00 7.02 -10.96
C TRP A 38 -9.21 8.48 -10.51
N ALA A 39 -9.74 8.70 -9.31
CA ALA A 39 -9.98 10.02 -8.75
C ALA A 39 -8.69 10.61 -8.14
N VAL A 40 -8.22 11.73 -8.70
CA VAL A 40 -7.01 12.41 -8.20
C VAL A 40 -7.25 13.06 -6.84
N ASP A 41 -8.48 13.47 -6.54
CA ASP A 41 -8.84 14.06 -5.25
C ASP A 41 -8.80 13.02 -4.10
N ASP A 42 -8.93 11.73 -4.43
CA ASP A 42 -8.86 10.60 -3.50
C ASP A 42 -7.54 9.82 -3.66
N ALA A 43 -6.49 10.46 -4.20
CA ALA A 43 -5.21 9.81 -4.45
C ALA A 43 -4.46 9.48 -3.16
N TYR A 44 -3.78 8.34 -3.14
CA TYR A 44 -3.00 7.93 -1.97
C TYR A 44 -1.60 8.52 -2.02
N ASN A 45 -1.22 9.35 -1.05
CA ASN A 45 0.10 10.00 -1.04
C ASN A 45 1.20 8.98 -0.67
N LEU A 46 2.29 8.95 -1.44
CA LEU A 46 3.45 8.13 -1.15
C LEU A 46 4.32 8.79 -0.07
N THR A 47 5.09 7.98 0.65
CA THR A 47 6.03 8.46 1.66
C THR A 47 7.47 8.24 1.19
N LYS A 48 8.37 9.18 1.49
CA LYS A 48 9.78 9.00 1.15
C LYS A 48 10.35 7.78 1.88
N ASN A 49 10.95 6.84 1.15
CA ASN A 49 11.70 5.73 1.73
C ASN A 49 13.10 6.20 2.12
N THR A 50 13.28 6.52 3.40
CA THR A 50 14.57 7.00 3.95
C THR A 50 15.61 5.89 4.13
N ALA A 51 15.23 4.63 3.96
CA ALA A 51 16.15 3.49 4.04
C ALA A 51 16.78 3.13 2.68
N ALA A 52 16.28 3.70 1.57
CA ALA A 52 16.83 3.47 0.24
C ALA A 52 18.11 4.31 0.02
N ASP A 53 19.09 3.73 -0.68
CA ASP A 53 20.33 4.43 -1.09
C ASP A 53 20.07 5.48 -2.19
N THR A 54 18.94 5.38 -2.87
CA THR A 54 18.49 6.28 -3.94
C THR A 54 17.16 6.92 -3.57
N GLU A 55 16.79 8.01 -4.26
CA GLU A 55 15.47 8.60 -4.09
C GLU A 55 14.37 7.58 -4.44
N GLU A 56 13.52 7.28 -3.46
CA GLU A 56 12.45 6.30 -3.56
C GLU A 56 11.30 6.73 -2.65
N TYR A 57 10.09 6.47 -3.11
CA TYR A 57 8.85 6.73 -2.39
C TYR A 57 8.04 5.44 -2.34
N MET A 58 7.28 5.24 -1.26
CA MET A 58 6.54 4.00 -1.04
C MET A 58 5.19 4.22 -0.38
N ILE A 59 4.26 3.30 -0.63
CA ILE A 59 2.99 3.21 0.06
C ILE A 59 2.57 1.74 0.20
N THR A 60 1.98 1.39 1.33
CA THR A 60 1.36 0.07 1.54
C THR A 60 -0.13 0.15 1.23
N VAL A 61 -0.61 -0.72 0.33
CA VAL A 61 -2.00 -0.77 -0.14
C VAL A 61 -2.43 -2.20 -0.42
N ASP A 62 -3.73 -2.48 -0.28
CA ASP A 62 -4.31 -3.74 -0.72
C ASP A 62 -4.57 -3.71 -2.22
N LEU A 63 -4.02 -4.68 -2.94
CA LEU A 63 -4.17 -4.85 -4.38
C LEU A 63 -4.82 -6.19 -4.69
N THR A 64 -5.46 -6.25 -5.85
CA THR A 64 -6.02 -7.47 -6.45
C THR A 64 -5.32 -7.76 -7.77
N THR A 65 -5.49 -8.96 -8.32
CA THR A 65 -4.97 -9.29 -9.65
C THR A 65 -5.51 -8.39 -10.76
N ASP A 66 -6.65 -7.73 -10.53
CA ASP A 66 -7.25 -6.78 -11.47
C ASP A 66 -6.80 -5.33 -11.21
N SER A 67 -5.93 -5.08 -10.22
CA SER A 67 -5.51 -3.75 -9.84
C SER A 67 -4.62 -3.11 -10.90
N GLU A 68 -5.03 -1.94 -11.38
CA GLU A 68 -4.30 -1.11 -12.33
C GLU A 68 -4.09 0.27 -11.73
N PHE A 69 -2.88 0.82 -11.86
CA PHE A 69 -2.56 2.11 -11.27
C PHE A 69 -1.42 2.86 -11.97
N LYS A 70 -1.28 4.13 -11.58
CA LYS A 70 -0.24 5.07 -12.00
C LYS A 70 0.22 5.91 -10.81
N ILE A 71 1.39 6.53 -10.98
CA ILE A 71 1.88 7.59 -10.11
C ILE A 71 1.53 8.94 -10.74
N VAL A 72 0.98 9.83 -9.91
CA VAL A 72 0.61 11.19 -10.27
C VAL A 72 1.52 12.15 -9.50
N LYS A 73 2.06 13.14 -10.20
CA LYS A 73 2.63 14.34 -9.58
C LYS A 73 1.66 15.50 -9.73
N ILE A 74 1.31 16.15 -8.63
CA ILE A 74 0.48 17.35 -8.62
C ILE A 74 1.41 18.55 -8.48
N ASP A 75 1.45 19.40 -9.50
CA ASP A 75 2.29 20.62 -9.54
C ASP A 75 1.40 21.85 -9.77
N GLY A 76 0.89 22.40 -8.66
CA GLY A 76 -0.15 23.41 -8.69
C GLY A 76 -1.44 22.87 -9.30
N VAL A 77 -1.83 23.38 -10.47
CA VAL A 77 -3.01 22.90 -11.22
C VAL A 77 -2.67 21.81 -12.23
N ASN A 78 -1.39 21.50 -12.43
CA ASN A 78 -0.96 20.50 -13.39
C ASN A 78 -0.95 19.12 -12.73
N ILE A 79 -1.66 18.19 -13.35
CA ILE A 79 -1.68 16.78 -12.96
C ILE A 79 -0.87 16.03 -14.01
N ILE A 80 0.24 15.44 -13.59
CA ILE A 80 1.16 14.75 -14.50
C ILE A 80 1.18 13.27 -14.13
N TRP A 81 0.91 12.42 -15.13
CA TRP A 81 0.75 10.97 -14.96
C TRP A 81 1.98 10.19 -15.40
N TYR A 82 2.32 9.16 -14.64
CA TYR A 82 3.39 8.22 -14.93
C TYR A 82 2.97 6.76 -14.67
N PRO A 83 3.21 5.83 -15.60
CA PRO A 83 3.73 6.05 -16.95
C PRO A 83 2.79 6.91 -17.81
N SER A 84 3.34 7.64 -18.77
CA SER A 84 2.53 8.46 -19.69
C SER A 84 1.83 7.58 -20.74
N GLY A 85 0.75 8.10 -21.33
CA GLY A 85 -0.04 7.40 -22.35
C GLY A 85 -1.32 6.77 -21.81
N MET A 86 -2.31 6.63 -22.67
CA MET A 86 -3.54 5.87 -22.38
C MET A 86 -3.19 4.37 -22.35
N ASP A 87 -3.78 3.63 -21.41
CA ASP A 87 -3.60 2.16 -21.29
C ASP A 87 -2.13 1.73 -21.11
N ASN A 88 -1.40 2.50 -20.30
CA ASN A 88 -0.02 2.20 -19.89
C ASN A 88 0.01 2.18 -18.35
N ASN A 89 -0.78 1.28 -17.78
CA ASN A 89 -1.01 1.18 -16.35
C ASN A 89 -0.10 0.10 -15.77
N TYR A 90 0.43 0.31 -14.57
CA TYR A 90 1.05 -0.78 -13.83
C TYR A 90 -0.03 -1.76 -13.38
N GLY A 91 0.20 -3.07 -13.54
CA GLY A 91 -0.77 -4.13 -13.24
C GLY A 91 -1.53 -4.65 -14.47
N GLN A 92 -1.38 -4.01 -15.63
CA GLN A 92 -2.04 -4.42 -16.88
C GLN A 92 -1.39 -5.66 -17.55
N HIS A 93 -0.21 -6.08 -17.09
CA HIS A 93 0.57 -7.19 -17.64
C HIS A 93 0.93 -8.24 -16.58
N ASP A 94 -0.02 -8.54 -15.70
CA ASP A 94 0.10 -9.54 -14.63
C ASP A 94 1.20 -9.21 -13.59
N GLU A 95 1.59 -7.94 -13.43
CA GLU A 95 2.57 -7.54 -12.40
C GLU A 95 2.05 -7.77 -10.97
N ILE A 96 0.72 -7.74 -10.78
CA ILE A 96 0.06 -8.09 -9.52
C ILE A 96 -0.39 -9.56 -9.57
N ALA A 97 0.50 -10.45 -9.14
CA ALA A 97 0.28 -11.90 -9.27
C ALA A 97 -0.74 -12.51 -8.31
N ALA A 98 -1.13 -11.80 -7.24
CA ALA A 98 -2.08 -12.29 -6.25
C ALA A 98 -2.82 -11.15 -5.54
N ASN A 99 -3.97 -11.47 -4.94
CA ASN A 99 -4.64 -10.53 -4.04
C ASN A 99 -3.88 -10.46 -2.71
N GLY A 100 -3.70 -9.26 -2.17
CA GLY A 100 -3.16 -9.06 -0.83
C GLY A 100 -2.59 -7.67 -0.63
N THR A 101 -1.86 -7.51 0.47
CA THR A 101 -1.20 -6.25 0.83
C THR A 101 0.15 -6.16 0.13
N TYR A 102 0.37 -5.05 -0.56
CA TYR A 102 1.60 -4.75 -1.28
C TYR A 102 2.20 -3.45 -0.77
N THR A 103 3.52 -3.39 -0.74
CA THR A 103 4.23 -2.11 -0.76
C THR A 103 4.55 -1.76 -2.21
N VAL A 104 3.95 -0.66 -2.68
CA VAL A 104 4.23 -0.06 -3.99
C VAL A 104 5.36 0.92 -3.81
N TYR A 105 6.37 0.82 -4.67
CA TYR A 105 7.54 1.67 -4.68
C TYR A 105 7.58 2.48 -5.98
N PHE A 106 8.05 3.72 -5.86
CA PHE A 106 8.30 4.61 -6.97
C PHE A 106 9.69 5.24 -6.82
N ARG A 107 10.57 4.98 -7.79
CA ARG A 107 11.87 5.63 -7.92
C ARG A 107 11.79 6.66 -9.05
N PRO A 108 11.72 7.97 -8.76
CA PRO A 108 11.92 8.96 -9.81
C PRO A 108 13.36 8.89 -10.33
N ASN A 109 13.57 9.21 -11.61
CA ASN A 109 14.91 9.27 -12.23
C ASN A 109 15.71 7.95 -12.12
N ALA A 110 15.06 6.79 -12.14
CA ALA A 110 15.73 5.50 -11.95
C ALA A 110 16.85 5.24 -12.96
N ASP A 111 16.73 5.78 -14.18
CA ASP A 111 17.76 5.66 -15.23
C ASP A 111 18.87 6.72 -15.16
N GLY A 112 18.86 7.59 -14.12
CA GLY A 112 19.84 8.67 -13.95
C GLY A 112 19.66 9.87 -14.90
N GLY A 113 18.57 9.90 -15.67
CA GLY A 113 18.21 11.04 -16.52
C GLY A 113 17.69 12.25 -15.73
N GLU A 114 17.63 13.42 -16.37
CA GLU A 114 17.01 14.60 -15.78
C GLU A 114 15.48 14.47 -15.76
N GLY A 115 14.87 14.62 -14.59
CA GLY A 115 13.42 14.69 -14.40
C GLY A 115 12.73 13.33 -14.26
N TRP A 116 11.66 13.32 -13.48
CA TRP A 116 11.05 12.10 -12.92
C TRP A 116 10.39 11.15 -13.94
N PHE A 117 10.30 11.56 -15.20
CA PHE A 117 9.69 10.81 -16.29
C PHE A 117 10.44 9.53 -16.69
N ASN A 118 11.64 9.30 -16.17
CA ASN A 118 12.39 8.05 -16.30
C ASN A 118 12.32 7.24 -15.00
N GLY A 119 11.14 7.21 -14.38
CA GLY A 119 10.94 6.55 -13.10
C GLY A 119 10.77 5.04 -13.22
N VAL A 120 10.78 4.33 -12.11
CA VAL A 120 10.38 2.91 -12.08
C VAL A 120 9.34 2.74 -10.99
N ILE A 121 8.28 2.01 -11.34
CA ILE A 121 7.28 1.51 -10.40
C ILE A 121 7.55 0.02 -10.19
N TYR A 122 7.50 -0.44 -8.96
CA TYR A 122 7.44 -1.86 -8.66
C TYR A 122 6.64 -2.12 -7.38
N ALA A 123 5.98 -3.27 -7.29
CA ALA A 123 5.22 -3.66 -6.12
C ALA A 123 5.81 -4.93 -5.51
N ALA A 124 5.94 -4.97 -4.19
CA ALA A 124 6.34 -6.16 -3.44
C ALA A 124 5.22 -6.56 -2.49
N MET A 125 4.74 -7.80 -2.62
CA MET A 125 3.75 -8.34 -1.69
C MET A 125 4.36 -8.46 -0.30
N GLU A 126 3.65 -8.03 0.73
CA GLU A 126 4.07 -8.27 2.09
C GLU A 126 3.94 -9.77 2.38
N THR A 127 5.07 -10.46 2.52
CA THR A 127 5.03 -11.82 3.05
C THR A 127 4.64 -11.72 4.52
N PRO A 128 3.57 -12.41 4.96
CA PRO A 128 3.25 -12.46 6.38
C PRO A 128 4.47 -12.98 7.14
N ALA A 129 4.80 -12.31 8.26
CA ALA A 129 5.87 -12.76 9.13
C ALA A 129 5.65 -14.25 9.46
N PRO A 130 6.71 -15.09 9.43
CA PRO A 130 6.56 -16.49 9.77
C PRO A 130 5.96 -16.58 11.18
N THR A 131 4.78 -17.19 11.28
CA THR A 131 4.16 -17.45 12.58
C THR A 131 5.08 -18.44 13.29
N THR A 132 5.83 -17.96 14.28
CA THR A 132 6.58 -18.86 15.15
C THR A 132 5.55 -19.59 15.99
N VAL A 133 5.21 -20.81 15.57
CA VAL A 133 4.51 -21.75 16.44
C VAL A 133 5.45 -22.03 17.61
N GLU A 134 5.08 -21.58 18.81
CA GLU A 134 5.80 -21.98 20.01
C GLU A 134 5.82 -23.52 20.07
N PRO A 135 6.99 -24.15 20.28
CA PRO A 135 7.02 -25.59 20.44
C PRO A 135 6.16 -25.94 21.65
N THR A 136 5.07 -26.70 21.41
CA THR A 136 4.31 -27.32 22.49
C THR A 136 5.26 -28.26 23.21
N THR A 137 5.71 -27.87 24.40
CA THR A 137 6.40 -28.78 25.30
C THR A 137 5.42 -29.88 25.68
N ALA A 138 5.67 -31.08 25.16
CA ALA A 138 4.98 -32.27 25.63
C ALA A 138 5.26 -32.42 27.14
N PRO A 139 4.26 -32.74 27.98
CA PRO A 139 4.51 -33.03 29.39
C PRO A 139 5.47 -34.23 29.50
N GLU A 140 6.49 -34.10 30.36
CA GLU A 140 7.44 -35.18 30.66
C GLU A 140 6.71 -36.43 31.22
N PRO A 141 7.25 -37.65 30.94
CA PRO A 141 6.60 -38.94 31.24
C PRO A 141 6.47 -39.27 32.72
#